data_AF-A0A2M6XZ83-F1
#
_entry.id   AF-A0A2M6XZ83-F1
#
_cell.length_a   1.000
_cell.length_b   1.000
_cell.length_c   1.000
_cell.angle_alpha   90.00
_cell.angle_beta   90.00
_cell.angle_gamma   90.00
#
_symmetry.space_group_name_H-M   'P 1'
#
loop_
_entity.id
_entity.type
_entity.pdbx_description
1 polymer ?
#
loop_
_entity_poly.entity_id
_entity_poly.type
_entity_poly.pdbx_seq_one_letter_code
_entity_poly.pdbx_strand_id
1 'polypeptide(L)'
;MKLELKLPGAAAALRTLKRSKYNKLLLVPDSALLCEGRGLAVLREAADLCIEKGAELAIQDVTPCLLPGYSRYLTSAGKMLPCPEKERCFLGAACAGIPARQAGIAAAFKPPARGLTDLEKCMLAILARKNGITTAQVLKLAKGIKICASCSNEGEVFRAAERLISMGMVEKKYRGGVYLWIKKRV
;
A
#
# COMPACT_ATOMS: atom_id res chain seq x y z
N MET A 1 6.04 -23.56 1.05
CA MET A 1 6.78 -23.71 -0.22
C MET A 1 7.59 -22.44 -0.48
N LYS A 2 8.81 -22.56 -1.02
CA LYS A 2 9.59 -21.42 -1.51
C LYS A 2 9.43 -21.34 -3.03
N LEU A 3 9.10 -20.17 -3.56
CA LEU A 3 9.00 -19.93 -4.99
C LEU A 3 9.93 -18.79 -5.38
N GLU A 4 10.87 -19.11 -6.26
CA GLU A 4 11.80 -18.13 -6.81
C GLU A 4 11.17 -17.48 -8.04
N LEU A 5 11.10 -16.15 -8.03
CA LEU A 5 10.53 -15.36 -9.11
C LEU A 5 11.66 -14.67 -9.87
N LYS A 6 11.83 -15.05 -11.14
CA LYS A 6 12.79 -14.46 -12.08
C LYS A 6 12.06 -13.91 -13.29
N LEU A 7 12.54 -12.81 -13.86
CA LEU A 7 11.88 -12.15 -15.00
C LEU A 7 11.66 -13.07 -16.23
N PRO A 8 12.66 -13.87 -16.68
CA PRO A 8 12.49 -14.78 -17.82
C PRO A 8 11.50 -15.93 -17.55
N GLY A 9 11.23 -16.23 -16.28
CA GLY A 9 10.34 -17.32 -15.84
C GLY A 9 9.01 -16.86 -15.24
N ALA A 10 8.75 -15.55 -15.23
CA ALA A 10 7.61 -14.93 -14.54
C ALA A 10 6.27 -15.55 -14.93
N ALA A 11 6.01 -15.70 -16.22
CA ALA A 11 4.76 -16.25 -16.74
C ALA A 11 4.55 -17.73 -16.39
N ALA A 12 5.62 -18.51 -16.31
CA ALA A 12 5.58 -19.91 -15.89
C ALA A 12 5.33 -20.01 -14.38
N ALA A 13 6.04 -19.21 -13.58
CA ALA A 13 5.87 -19.15 -12.14
C ALA A 13 4.44 -18.74 -11.75
N LEU A 14 3.86 -17.73 -12.40
CA LEU A 14 2.47 -17.31 -12.20
C LEU A 14 1.47 -18.41 -12.58
N ARG A 15 1.70 -19.13 -13.68
CA ARG A 15 0.85 -20.28 -14.07
C ARG A 15 0.89 -21.40 -13.03
N THR A 16 2.07 -21.73 -12.51
CA THR A 16 2.21 -22.69 -11.41
C THR A 16 1.46 -22.20 -10.18
N LEU A 17 1.62 -20.94 -9.80
CA LEU A 17 0.90 -20.31 -8.68
C LEU A 17 -0.63 -20.40 -8.83
N LYS A 18 -1.15 -20.17 -10.04
CA LYS A 18 -2.58 -20.27 -10.35
C LYS A 18 -3.11 -21.70 -10.21
N ARG A 19 -2.37 -22.71 -10.65
CA ARG A 19 -2.82 -24.12 -10.63
C ARG A 19 -2.70 -24.80 -9.27
N SER A 20 -1.80 -24.32 -8.44
CA SER A 20 -1.49 -25.00 -7.20
C SER A 20 -2.34 -24.52 -6.01
N LYS A 21 -2.51 -25.42 -5.03
CA LYS A 21 -3.01 -25.10 -3.69
C LYS A 21 -1.85 -25.12 -2.71
N TYR A 22 -1.58 -23.98 -2.08
CA TYR A 22 -0.54 -23.85 -1.06
C TYR A 22 -1.10 -23.10 0.15
N ASN A 23 -0.72 -23.54 1.35
CA ASN A 23 -1.13 -22.88 2.59
C ASN A 23 -0.13 -21.81 3.04
N LYS A 24 1.15 -21.92 2.62
CA LYS A 24 2.23 -20.98 2.94
C LYS A 24 3.22 -20.84 1.80
N LEU A 25 3.51 -19.61 1.40
CA LEU A 25 4.41 -19.29 0.29
C LEU A 25 5.41 -18.19 0.67
N LEU A 26 6.67 -18.44 0.36
CA LEU A 26 7.73 -17.45 0.39
C LEU A 26 8.11 -17.09 -1.05
N LEU A 27 7.89 -15.84 -1.45
CA LEU A 27 8.35 -15.29 -2.71
C LEU A 27 9.76 -14.73 -2.55
N VAL A 28 10.67 -15.18 -3.41
CA VAL A 28 12.05 -14.69 -3.45
C VAL A 28 12.30 -14.07 -4.82
N PRO A 29 12.13 -12.75 -4.96
CA PRO A 29 12.41 -12.06 -6.22
C PRO A 29 13.91 -11.88 -6.43
N ASP A 30 14.36 -12.00 -7.68
CA ASP A 30 15.72 -11.64 -8.07
C ASP A 30 15.88 -10.11 -8.28
N SER A 31 17.13 -9.64 -8.32
CA SER A 31 17.44 -8.23 -8.48
C SER A 31 16.94 -7.68 -9.82
N ALA A 32 16.97 -8.49 -10.89
CA ALA A 32 16.50 -8.11 -12.22
C ALA A 32 14.99 -7.80 -12.22
N LEU A 33 14.20 -8.63 -11.52
CA LEU A 33 12.76 -8.45 -11.39
C LEU A 33 12.40 -7.16 -10.61
N LEU A 34 13.27 -6.71 -9.71
CA LEU A 34 13.04 -5.49 -8.94
C LEU A 34 13.49 -4.21 -9.66
N CYS A 35 14.41 -4.31 -10.62
CA CYS A 35 14.89 -3.18 -11.42
C CYS A 35 13.90 -2.71 -12.48
N GLU A 36 12.99 -3.59 -12.93
CA GLU A 36 12.08 -3.30 -14.03
C GLU A 36 10.64 -3.08 -13.55
N GLY A 37 9.96 -2.06 -14.09
CA GLY A 37 8.55 -1.80 -13.78
C GLY A 37 7.63 -2.98 -14.11
N ARG A 38 7.94 -3.74 -15.18
CA ARG A 38 7.23 -4.98 -15.52
C ARG A 38 7.47 -6.09 -14.49
N GLY A 39 8.68 -6.20 -13.95
CA GLY A 39 8.99 -7.19 -12.92
C GLY A 39 8.27 -6.91 -11.61
N LEU A 40 8.20 -5.64 -11.18
CA LEU A 40 7.40 -5.24 -10.01
C LEU A 40 5.91 -5.55 -10.20
N ALA A 41 5.37 -5.39 -11.41
CA ALA A 41 3.97 -5.75 -11.70
C ALA A 41 3.73 -7.27 -11.55
N VAL A 42 4.66 -8.11 -12.04
CA VAL A 42 4.60 -9.58 -11.87
C VAL A 42 4.61 -9.96 -10.39
N LEU A 43 5.48 -9.35 -9.60
CA LEU A 43 5.59 -9.64 -8.17
C LEU A 43 4.32 -9.26 -7.41
N ARG A 44 3.68 -8.14 -7.78
CA ARG A 44 2.38 -7.73 -7.24
C ARG A 44 1.28 -8.73 -7.62
N GLU A 45 1.20 -9.13 -8.90
CA GLU A 45 0.23 -10.15 -9.33
C GLU A 45 0.41 -11.47 -8.57
N ALA A 46 1.66 -11.92 -8.38
CA ALA A 46 1.95 -13.12 -7.61
C ALA A 46 1.50 -12.98 -6.14
N ALA A 47 1.73 -11.82 -5.53
CA ALA A 47 1.32 -11.54 -4.16
C ALA A 47 -0.21 -11.51 -4.02
N ASP A 48 -0.90 -10.82 -4.93
CA ASP A 48 -2.36 -10.72 -4.94
C ASP A 48 -3.01 -12.11 -5.04
N LEU A 49 -2.53 -12.95 -5.94
CA LEU A 49 -3.00 -14.33 -6.08
C LEU A 49 -2.85 -15.16 -4.80
N CYS A 50 -1.79 -14.94 -4.02
CA CYS A 50 -1.60 -15.64 -2.75
C CYS A 50 -2.62 -15.17 -1.71
N ILE A 51 -2.85 -13.85 -1.64
CA ILE A 51 -3.79 -13.23 -0.72
C ILE A 51 -5.22 -13.67 -1.04
N GLU A 52 -5.61 -13.64 -2.31
CA GLU A 52 -6.94 -14.09 -2.79
C GLU A 52 -7.22 -15.56 -2.43
N LYS A 53 -6.17 -16.39 -2.46
CA LYS A 53 -6.27 -17.81 -2.09
C LYS A 53 -6.19 -18.07 -0.58
N GLY A 54 -6.01 -17.04 0.24
CA GLY A 54 -5.86 -17.18 1.69
C GLY A 54 -4.56 -17.86 2.12
N ALA A 55 -3.54 -17.88 1.26
CA ALA A 55 -2.24 -18.45 1.58
C ALA A 55 -1.43 -17.48 2.46
N GLU A 56 -0.72 -18.00 3.46
CA GLU A 56 0.23 -17.21 4.24
C GLU A 56 1.39 -16.78 3.34
N LEU A 57 1.50 -15.48 3.05
CA LEU A 57 2.49 -14.91 2.13
C LEU A 57 3.60 -14.19 2.88
N ALA A 58 4.84 -14.50 2.52
CA ALA A 58 6.01 -13.69 2.83
C ALA A 58 6.78 -13.36 1.54
N ILE A 59 7.33 -12.15 1.45
CA ILE A 59 8.17 -11.70 0.35
C ILE A 59 9.53 -11.35 0.93
N GLN A 60 10.55 -12.07 0.48
CA GLN A 60 11.86 -11.97 1.07
C GLN A 60 12.61 -10.75 0.53
N ASP A 61 13.19 -9.98 1.46
CA ASP A 61 14.24 -9.01 1.18
C ASP A 61 13.87 -8.02 0.10
N VAL A 62 12.69 -7.41 0.20
CA VAL A 62 12.25 -6.32 -0.67
C VAL A 62 12.06 -5.07 0.17
N THR A 63 12.61 -3.96 -0.31
CA THR A 63 12.41 -2.65 0.30
C THR A 63 10.93 -2.30 0.24
N PRO A 64 10.30 -1.89 1.35
CA PRO A 64 8.88 -1.54 1.37
C PRO A 64 8.44 -0.46 0.39
N CYS A 65 9.35 0.42 -0.01
CA CYS A 65 9.09 1.44 -1.02
C CYS A 65 8.76 0.87 -2.41
N LEU A 66 9.26 -0.33 -2.75
CA LEU A 66 9.01 -0.97 -4.06
C LEU A 66 7.62 -1.64 -4.14
N LEU A 67 7.09 -2.03 -2.98
CA LEU A 67 5.79 -2.71 -2.84
C LEU A 67 4.92 -2.03 -1.77
N PRO A 68 4.49 -0.78 -1.99
CA PRO A 68 3.58 -0.10 -1.07
C PRO A 68 2.28 -0.91 -0.94
N GLY A 69 1.74 -1.00 0.27
CA GLY A 69 0.55 -1.80 0.59
C GLY A 69 0.84 -3.27 0.95
N TYR A 70 2.00 -3.81 0.55
CA TYR A 70 2.42 -5.16 0.91
C TYR A 70 3.43 -5.20 2.06
N SER A 71 3.68 -4.05 2.71
CA SER A 71 4.72 -3.90 3.74
C SER A 71 4.64 -4.92 4.87
N ARG A 72 3.42 -5.34 5.25
CA ARG A 72 3.18 -6.38 6.27
C ARG A 72 3.66 -7.78 5.88
N TYR A 73 3.94 -8.02 4.61
CA TYR A 73 4.42 -9.30 4.08
C TYR A 73 5.92 -9.29 3.80
N LEU A 74 6.59 -8.14 3.97
CA LEU A 74 8.00 -8.01 3.65
C LEU A 74 8.84 -8.47 4.82
N THR A 75 9.74 -9.41 4.58
CA THR A 75 10.71 -9.87 5.57
C THR A 75 12.09 -9.31 5.30
N SER A 76 12.76 -8.87 6.35
CA SER A 76 14.12 -8.34 6.32
C SER A 76 15.13 -9.44 6.68
N ALA A 77 15.81 -10.01 5.69
CA ALA A 77 16.92 -10.96 5.87
C ALA A 77 18.22 -10.37 5.31
N GLY A 78 18.82 -9.44 6.03
CA GLY A 78 20.15 -8.93 5.69
C GLY A 78 20.51 -7.60 6.33
N LYS A 79 21.73 -7.14 6.06
CA LYS A 79 22.22 -5.84 6.50
C LYS A 79 21.38 -4.73 5.86
N MET A 80 20.73 -3.94 6.70
CA MET A 80 19.93 -2.79 6.31
C MET A 80 20.77 -1.53 6.29
N LEU A 81 20.55 -0.70 5.26
CA LEU A 81 21.12 0.62 5.14
C LEU A 81 20.06 1.68 5.47
N PRO A 82 20.45 2.83 6.04
CA PRO A 82 19.53 3.94 6.25
C PRO A 82 18.97 4.43 4.92
N CYS A 83 17.67 4.77 4.90
CA CYS A 83 17.03 5.35 3.72
C CYS A 83 17.39 6.84 3.61
N PRO A 84 17.97 7.31 2.50
CA PRO A 84 18.31 8.73 2.32
C PRO A 84 17.05 9.61 2.20
N GLU A 85 15.93 9.06 1.72
CA GLU A 85 14.66 9.79 1.52
C GLU A 85 13.66 9.54 2.67
N LYS A 86 14.16 9.30 3.89
CA LYS A 86 13.34 8.94 5.06
C LYS A 86 12.26 9.98 5.37
N GLU A 87 12.55 11.26 5.18
CA GLU A 87 11.62 12.37 5.41
C GLU A 87 10.44 12.40 4.43
N ARG A 88 10.63 11.86 3.23
CA ARG A 88 9.60 11.78 2.16
C ARG A 88 8.97 10.39 2.07
N CYS A 89 9.32 9.50 3.01
CA CYS A 89 8.95 8.10 2.97
C CYS A 89 7.46 7.89 3.25
N PHE A 90 6.80 7.10 2.41
CA PHE A 90 5.42 6.67 2.58
C PHE A 90 5.14 6.00 3.95
N LEU A 91 6.14 5.31 4.50
CA LEU A 91 6.05 4.64 5.79
C LEU A 91 6.39 5.54 6.97
N GLY A 92 6.60 6.85 6.74
CA GLY A 92 6.85 7.82 7.80
C GLY A 92 7.98 7.36 8.71
N ALA A 93 9.13 7.04 8.13
CA ALA A 93 10.31 6.57 8.86
C ALA A 93 10.23 5.17 9.51
N ALA A 94 9.10 4.46 9.46
CA ALA A 94 8.92 3.18 10.16
C ALA A 94 9.57 1.97 9.49
N CYS A 95 10.15 2.11 8.30
CA CYS A 95 10.85 0.98 7.66
C CYS A 95 12.19 0.68 8.36
N ALA A 96 12.55 -0.60 8.43
CA ALA A 96 13.83 -1.06 8.97
C ALA A 96 15.06 -0.64 8.13
N GLY A 97 14.84 -0.03 6.96
CA GLY A 97 15.89 0.43 6.03
C GLY A 97 15.77 -0.21 4.65
N ILE A 98 16.80 0.00 3.84
CA ILE A 98 16.96 -0.57 2.50
C ILE A 98 17.94 -1.75 2.60
N PRO A 99 17.59 -2.97 2.16
CA PRO A 99 18.55 -4.07 2.11
C PRO A 99 19.77 -3.68 1.25
N ALA A 100 20.98 -3.97 1.71
CA ALA A 100 22.22 -3.53 1.03
C ALA A 100 22.26 -3.91 -0.47
N ARG A 101 21.75 -5.10 -0.82
CA ARG A 101 21.66 -5.58 -2.21
C ARG A 101 20.73 -4.76 -3.13
N GLN A 102 19.86 -3.94 -2.54
CA GLN A 102 18.91 -3.06 -3.24
C GLN A 102 19.28 -1.59 -3.18
N ALA A 103 20.42 -1.23 -2.60
CA ALA A 103 20.82 0.17 -2.45
C ALA A 103 20.79 0.94 -3.78
N GLY A 104 21.32 0.35 -4.87
CA GLY A 104 21.29 0.97 -6.19
C GLY A 104 19.88 1.12 -6.78
N ILE A 105 19.02 0.10 -6.58
CA ILE A 105 17.64 0.09 -7.08
C ILE A 105 16.78 1.10 -6.33
N ALA A 106 16.91 1.12 -5.00
CA ALA A 106 16.17 2.03 -4.13
C ALA A 106 16.67 3.48 -4.22
N ALA A 107 17.95 3.72 -4.54
CA ALA A 107 18.47 5.05 -4.83
C ALA A 107 17.93 5.61 -6.15
N ALA A 108 17.74 4.76 -7.16
CA ALA A 108 17.10 5.13 -8.43
C ALA A 108 15.58 5.31 -8.28
N PHE A 109 14.93 4.50 -7.44
CA PHE A 109 13.51 4.58 -7.14
C PHE A 109 13.22 5.66 -6.10
N LYS A 110 12.98 6.89 -6.57
CA LYS A 110 12.45 7.95 -5.72
C LYS A 110 11.02 7.58 -5.29
N PRO A 111 10.73 7.41 -3.99
CA PRO A 111 9.35 7.16 -3.57
C PRO A 111 8.49 8.31 -4.10
N PRO A 112 7.40 8.03 -4.84
CA PRO A 112 6.55 9.08 -5.35
C PRO A 112 6.02 9.89 -4.17
N ALA A 113 5.90 11.22 -4.33
CA ALA A 113 5.11 12.03 -3.42
C ALA A 113 3.72 11.37 -3.31
N ARG A 114 3.44 10.78 -2.15
CA ARG A 114 2.43 9.72 -1.99
C ARG A 114 1.10 10.09 -2.65
N GLY A 115 0.71 9.31 -3.66
CA GLY A 115 -0.63 9.32 -4.23
C GLY A 115 -1.69 8.89 -3.21
N LEU A 116 -2.97 9.09 -3.54
CA LEU A 116 -4.06 8.87 -2.59
C LEU A 116 -4.10 7.42 -2.10
N THR A 117 -4.10 7.22 -0.78
CA THR A 117 -4.31 5.89 -0.18
C THR A 117 -5.71 5.36 -0.46
N ASP A 118 -5.94 4.06 -0.30
CA ASP A 118 -7.28 3.50 -0.47
C ASP A 118 -8.28 4.05 0.55
N LEU A 119 -7.79 4.45 1.73
CA LEU A 119 -8.54 5.19 2.74
C LEU A 119 -8.91 6.61 2.24
N GLU A 120 -7.96 7.34 1.66
CA GLU A 120 -8.18 8.67 1.07
C GLU A 120 -9.12 8.60 -0.14
N LYS A 121 -8.97 7.59 -1.00
CA LYS A 121 -9.88 7.32 -2.12
C LYS A 121 -11.28 6.98 -1.64
N CYS A 122 -11.39 6.14 -0.59
CA CYS A 122 -12.68 5.81 0.04
C CYS A 122 -13.34 7.07 0.59
N MET A 123 -12.59 7.90 1.32
CA MET A 123 -13.09 9.17 1.85
C MET A 123 -13.61 10.09 0.74
N LEU A 124 -12.86 10.25 -0.35
CA LEU A 124 -13.30 11.04 -1.50
C LEU A 124 -14.54 10.45 -2.20
N ALA A 125 -14.66 9.13 -2.27
CA ALA A 125 -15.83 8.46 -2.83
C ALA A 125 -17.08 8.64 -1.95
N ILE A 126 -16.94 8.61 -0.63
CA ILE A 126 -18.02 8.90 0.33
C ILE A 126 -18.46 10.35 0.16
N LEU A 127 -17.52 11.31 0.18
CA LEU A 127 -17.83 12.73 0.07
C LEU A 127 -18.37 13.13 -1.31
N ALA A 128 -18.02 12.38 -2.36
CA ALA A 128 -18.62 12.54 -3.68
C ALA A 128 -20.10 12.12 -3.71
N ARG A 129 -20.50 11.13 -2.90
CA ARG A 129 -21.90 10.69 -2.78
C ARG A 129 -22.71 11.59 -1.85
N LYS A 130 -22.10 12.02 -0.74
CA LYS A 130 -22.77 12.89 0.25
C LYS A 130 -21.77 13.88 0.85
N ASN A 131 -21.97 15.15 0.54
CA ASN A 131 -21.09 16.23 0.97
C ASN A 131 -21.58 16.88 2.27
N GLY A 132 -20.68 17.47 3.08
CA GLY A 132 -21.05 18.16 4.32
C GLY A 132 -21.52 17.23 5.44
N ILE A 133 -20.86 16.08 5.60
CA ILE A 133 -21.26 15.03 6.54
C ILE A 133 -20.32 14.97 7.75
N THR A 134 -20.81 14.44 8.86
CA THR A 134 -20.02 14.27 10.09
C THR A 134 -19.11 13.04 10.03
N THR A 135 -18.09 12.97 10.90
CA THR A 135 -17.22 11.78 11.03
C THR A 135 -18.02 10.50 11.30
N ALA A 136 -19.04 10.56 12.16
CA ALA A 136 -19.91 9.42 12.45
C ALA A 136 -20.69 8.95 11.19
N GLN A 137 -21.13 9.88 10.35
CA GLN A 137 -21.79 9.57 9.08
C GLN A 137 -20.82 8.97 8.06
N VAL A 138 -19.58 9.47 8.00
CA VAL A 138 -18.51 8.87 7.17
C VAL A 138 -18.30 7.41 7.57
N LEU A 139 -18.13 7.11 8.86
CA LEU A 139 -17.95 5.75 9.35
C LEU A 139 -19.14 4.83 9.02
N LYS A 140 -20.37 5.36 9.15
CA LYS A 140 -21.58 4.61 8.78
C LYS A 140 -21.62 4.28 7.29
N LEU A 141 -21.22 5.21 6.43
CA LEU A 141 -21.18 5.03 4.97
C LEU A 141 -20.02 4.14 4.53
N ALA A 142 -18.89 4.20 5.24
CA ALA A 142 -17.69 3.42 4.95
C ALA A 142 -17.92 1.91 5.10
N LYS A 143 -18.79 1.48 6.04
CA LYS A 143 -19.19 0.06 6.21
C LYS A 143 -19.81 -0.56 4.95
N GLY A 144 -20.35 0.25 4.04
CA GLY A 144 -20.94 -0.22 2.78
C GLY A 144 -19.96 -0.26 1.59
N ILE A 145 -18.68 0.10 1.78
CA ILE A 145 -17.71 0.23 0.69
C ILE A 145 -16.62 -0.84 0.84
N LYS A 146 -16.58 -1.82 -0.09
CA LYS A 146 -15.60 -2.93 -0.11
C LYS A 146 -14.13 -2.50 -0.08
N ILE A 147 -13.81 -1.28 -0.53
CA ILE A 147 -12.45 -0.71 -0.55
C ILE A 147 -11.95 -0.39 0.87
N CYS A 148 -12.87 -0.22 1.83
CA CYS A 148 -12.56 0.16 3.20
C CYS A 148 -12.30 -1.07 4.08
N ALA A 149 -11.15 -1.73 3.91
CA ALA A 149 -10.72 -2.76 4.87
C ALA A 149 -10.19 -2.15 6.20
N SER A 150 -9.95 -0.83 6.25
CA SER A 150 -9.26 -0.17 7.38
C SER A 150 -9.97 1.01 8.04
N CYS A 151 -11.06 1.58 7.48
CA CYS A 151 -11.80 2.68 8.16
C CYS A 151 -12.71 2.17 9.30
N SER A 152 -12.16 1.33 10.18
CA SER A 152 -12.80 0.79 11.37
C SER A 152 -12.75 1.74 12.56
N ASN A 153 -12.02 2.86 12.48
CA ASN A 153 -11.81 3.75 13.62
C ASN A 153 -11.83 5.25 13.26
N GLU A 154 -12.32 6.08 14.19
CA GLU A 154 -12.43 7.55 14.00
C GLU A 154 -11.08 8.20 13.68
N GLY A 155 -10.01 7.75 14.34
CA GLY A 155 -8.66 8.28 14.14
C GLY A 155 -8.12 8.11 12.71
N GLU A 156 -8.52 7.05 12.00
CA GLU A 156 -8.11 6.85 10.61
C GLU A 156 -8.82 7.82 9.66
N VAL A 157 -10.11 8.06 9.89
CA VAL A 157 -10.90 9.04 9.13
C VAL A 157 -10.28 10.43 9.27
N PHE A 158 -9.90 10.83 10.49
CA PHE A 158 -9.23 12.11 10.71
C PHE A 158 -7.89 12.18 9.98
N ARG A 159 -7.03 11.15 10.07
CA ARG A 159 -5.74 11.14 9.36
C ARG A 159 -5.90 11.23 7.84
N ALA A 160 -6.88 10.55 7.27
CA ALA A 160 -7.20 10.64 5.84
C ALA A 160 -7.70 12.05 5.46
N ALA A 161 -8.63 12.58 6.25
CA ALA A 161 -9.26 13.85 5.97
C ALA A 161 -8.29 15.03 6.10
N GLU A 162 -7.47 15.07 7.16
CA GLU A 162 -6.43 16.11 7.35
C GLU A 162 -5.42 16.14 6.21
N ARG A 163 -5.08 14.97 5.65
CA ARG A 163 -4.22 14.89 4.46
C ARG A 163 -4.92 15.35 3.19
N LEU A 164 -6.18 14.98 2.99
CA LEU A 164 -6.97 15.49 1.86
C LEU A 164 -7.18 17.02 1.93
N ILE A 165 -7.21 17.57 3.14
CA ILE A 165 -7.23 19.02 3.39
C ILE A 165 -5.91 19.66 2.98
N SER A 166 -4.76 19.08 3.37
CA SER A 166 -3.45 19.61 2.95
C SER A 166 -3.23 19.51 1.44
N MET A 167 -3.92 18.60 0.76
CA MET A 167 -3.97 18.48 -0.71
C MET A 167 -5.03 19.38 -1.37
N GLY A 168 -5.80 20.15 -0.60
CA GLY A 168 -6.82 21.07 -1.12
C GLY A 168 -8.10 20.40 -1.66
N MET A 169 -8.28 19.10 -1.46
CA MET A 169 -9.41 18.33 -2.01
C MET A 169 -10.60 18.25 -1.06
N VAL A 170 -10.37 18.45 0.24
CA VAL A 170 -11.40 18.41 1.30
C VAL A 170 -11.24 19.65 2.18
N GLU A 171 -12.33 20.06 2.81
CA GLU A 171 -12.42 21.14 3.78
C GLU A 171 -13.12 20.62 5.04
N LYS A 172 -12.71 21.15 6.19
CA LYS A 172 -13.28 20.86 7.50
C LYS A 172 -13.96 22.11 8.02
N LYS A 173 -15.25 22.02 8.34
CA LYS A 173 -16.00 23.07 9.03
C LYS A 173 -16.46 22.58 10.39
N TYR A 174 -16.25 23.39 11.42
CA TYR A 174 -16.79 23.11 12.75
C TYR A 174 -18.12 23.84 12.91
N ARG A 175 -19.19 23.11 13.21
CA ARG A 175 -20.52 23.70 13.44
C ARG A 175 -21.26 22.90 14.51
N GLY A 176 -21.69 23.57 15.57
CA GLY A 176 -22.55 22.96 16.59
C GLY A 176 -21.96 21.75 17.29
N GLY A 177 -20.66 21.78 17.63
CA GLY A 177 -20.00 20.69 18.36
C GLY A 177 -19.44 19.56 17.48
N VAL A 178 -19.66 19.61 16.16
CA VAL A 178 -19.24 18.53 15.25
C VAL A 178 -18.42 19.05 14.07
N TYR A 179 -17.49 18.20 13.59
CA TYR A 179 -16.75 18.45 12.36
C TYR A 179 -17.54 17.93 11.15
N LEU A 180 -17.71 18.82 10.18
CA LEU A 180 -18.31 18.54 8.88
C LEU A 180 -17.20 18.48 7.83
N TRP A 181 -17.21 17.39 7.07
CA TRP A 181 -16.26 17.15 5.98
C TRP A 181 -16.90 17.50 4.65
N ILE A 182 -16.21 18.36 3.89
CA ILE A 182 -16.72 18.88 2.63
C ILE A 182 -15.68 18.61 1.53
N LYS A 183 -16.04 17.88 0.48
CA LYS A 183 -15.20 17.78 -0.73
C LYS A 183 -15.22 19.12 -1.45
N LYS A 184 -14.04 19.68 -1.71
CA LYS A 184 -13.86 20.83 -2.60
C LYS A 184 -14.03 20.35 -4.04
N ARG A 185 -14.76 21.12 -4.85
CA ARG A 185 -14.76 20.92 -6.31
C ARG A 185 -13.41 21.43 -6.80
N VAL A 186 -12.53 20.50 -7.16
CA VAL A 186 -11.32 20.77 -7.94
C VAL A 186 -11.71 20.68 -9.41
#